data_AF-A0A561W882-F1
#
_entry.id   AF-A0A561W882-F1
#
_cell.length_a   1.000
_cell.length_b   1.000
_cell.length_c   1.000
_cell.angle_alpha   90.00
_cell.angle_beta   90.00
_cell.angle_gamma   90.00
#
_symmetry.space_group_name_H-M   'P 1'
#
loop_
_entity.id
_entity.type
_entity.pdbx_description
1 polymer ?
#
loop_
_entity_poly.entity_id
_entity_poly.type
_entity_poly.pdbx_seq_one_letter_code
_entity_poly.pdbx_strand_id
1 'polypeptide(L)'
;MMARLSKSRGQTFDSVLRAAEVDQSEIEVAGPSALRRLAPVLGVHPADLLVLAGLDVPSDLAPCAAPVGSILDHLVKTALRLPVEQREHLLGAARSMPLPESAAPIVRGRDPFPYGPGAVIVRLLRNRNLDSLNSAKMVYRLAGIGPLSAATINVVGLGRKELDPQLLFAFATVLSYRVEDLAALLDIELPQTFPPADTASR
;
A
#
# COMPACT_ATOMS: atom_id res chain seq x y z
N MET A 1 -12.36 1.82 11.12
CA MET A 1 -11.41 1.16 10.20
C MET A 1 -11.36 -0.36 10.39
N MET A 2 -10.85 -0.88 11.52
CA MET A 2 -10.65 -2.35 11.69
C MET A 2 -11.93 -3.18 11.60
N ALA A 3 -13.05 -2.68 12.14
CA ALA A 3 -14.34 -3.35 12.00
C ALA A 3 -14.79 -3.49 10.53
N ARG A 4 -14.45 -2.51 9.67
CA ARG A 4 -14.76 -2.55 8.23
C ARG A 4 -13.91 -3.58 7.50
N LEU A 5 -12.61 -3.63 7.80
CA LEU A 5 -11.70 -4.64 7.25
C LEU A 5 -12.05 -6.06 7.71
N SER A 6 -12.46 -6.22 8.98
CA SER A 6 -12.90 -7.51 9.49
C SER A 6 -14.18 -7.97 8.77
N LYS A 7 -15.13 -7.03 8.59
CA LYS A 7 -16.37 -7.27 7.84
C LYS A 7 -16.12 -7.64 6.37
N SER A 8 -15.20 -6.96 5.68
CA SER A 8 -14.87 -7.29 4.27
C SER A 8 -14.30 -8.69 4.11
N ARG A 9 -13.69 -9.22 5.17
CA ARG A 9 -13.06 -10.55 5.21
C ARG A 9 -13.93 -11.64 5.82
N GLY A 10 -15.15 -11.33 6.25
CA GLY A 10 -16.02 -12.28 6.94
C GLY A 10 -15.47 -12.73 8.30
N GLN A 11 -14.59 -11.93 8.92
CA GLN A 11 -14.01 -12.20 10.24
C GLN A 11 -14.69 -11.31 11.30
N THR A 12 -14.80 -11.84 12.52
CA THR A 12 -15.27 -11.03 13.65
C THR A 12 -14.13 -10.18 14.21
N PHE A 13 -14.42 -8.94 14.60
CA PHE A 13 -13.41 -8.06 15.19
C PHE A 13 -12.74 -8.70 16.42
N ASP A 14 -13.53 -9.32 17.30
CA ASP A 14 -13.03 -10.02 18.50
C ASP A 14 -12.10 -11.19 18.20
N SER A 15 -12.28 -11.88 17.07
CA SER A 15 -11.36 -12.95 16.65
C SER A 15 -10.00 -12.40 16.24
N VAL A 16 -9.96 -11.23 15.61
CA VAL A 16 -8.71 -10.54 15.23
C VAL A 16 -7.99 -10.03 16.47
N LEU A 17 -8.72 -9.46 17.43
CA LEU A 17 -8.14 -8.96 18.68
C LEU A 17 -7.49 -10.07 19.48
N ARG A 18 -8.19 -11.20 19.64
CA ARG A 18 -7.66 -12.38 20.32
C ARG A 18 -6.42 -12.93 19.63
N ALA A 19 -6.42 -13.03 18.30
CA ALA A 19 -5.27 -13.51 17.55
C ALA A 19 -4.05 -12.58 17.64
N ALA A 20 -4.26 -11.28 17.86
CA ALA A 20 -3.20 -10.30 18.04
C ALA A 20 -2.74 -10.13 19.49
N GLU A 21 -3.40 -10.78 20.44
CA GLU A 21 -3.20 -10.57 21.88
C GLU A 21 -3.29 -9.07 22.24
N VAL A 22 -4.31 -8.40 21.71
CA VAL A 22 -4.55 -6.96 21.93
C VAL A 22 -5.91 -6.79 22.59
N ASP A 23 -5.95 -6.10 23.72
CA ASP A 23 -7.19 -5.70 24.36
C ASP A 23 -7.87 -4.57 23.57
N GLN A 24 -9.19 -4.54 23.55
CA GLN A 24 -9.96 -3.48 22.87
C GLN A 24 -9.62 -2.09 23.42
N SER A 25 -9.36 -1.96 24.71
CA SER A 25 -8.96 -0.70 25.35
C SER A 25 -7.61 -0.18 24.87
N GLU A 26 -6.67 -1.05 24.49
CA GLU A 26 -5.38 -0.65 23.89
C GLU A 26 -5.55 -0.06 22.49
N ILE A 27 -6.65 -0.40 21.80
CA ILE A 27 -6.97 0.11 20.46
C ILE A 27 -7.64 1.47 20.55
N GLU A 28 -8.43 1.74 21.58
CA GLU A 28 -9.03 3.06 21.78
C GLU A 28 -7.97 4.12 22.08
N VAL A 29 -6.86 3.72 22.70
CA VAL A 29 -5.66 4.55 22.90
C VAL A 29 -4.65 4.40 21.75
N ALA A 30 -4.96 3.56 20.75
CA ALA A 30 -4.25 3.28 19.48
C ALA A 30 -2.74 3.58 19.48
N GLY A 31 -2.01 3.05 20.46
CA GLY A 31 -0.56 3.22 20.49
C GLY A 31 0.10 2.53 19.29
N PRO A 32 1.21 3.07 18.73
CA PRO A 32 1.94 2.45 17.63
C PRO A 32 2.30 0.97 17.86
N SER A 33 2.54 0.59 19.12
CA SER A 33 2.85 -0.79 19.53
C SER A 33 1.69 -1.77 19.30
N ALA A 34 0.45 -1.38 19.59
CA ALA A 34 -0.72 -2.24 19.39
C ALA A 34 -0.98 -2.47 17.89
N LEU A 35 -0.87 -1.40 17.08
CA LEU A 35 -1.02 -1.48 15.63
C LEU A 35 0.07 -2.36 14.98
N ARG A 36 1.31 -2.33 15.49
CA ARG A 36 2.37 -3.23 15.03
C ARG A 36 2.04 -4.71 15.26
N ARG A 37 1.40 -5.07 16.38
CA ARG A 37 0.98 -6.45 16.67
C ARG A 37 -0.22 -6.88 15.83
N LEU A 38 -1.15 -5.97 15.55
CA LEU A 38 -2.33 -6.24 14.70
C LEU A 38 -1.99 -6.44 13.22
N ALA A 39 -1.00 -5.70 12.72
CA ALA A 39 -0.61 -5.71 11.32
C ALA A 39 -0.40 -7.11 10.71
N PRO A 40 0.41 -8.02 11.29
CA PRO A 40 0.60 -9.37 10.74
C PRO A 40 -0.68 -10.21 10.77
N VAL A 41 -1.52 -10.09 11.81
CA VAL A 41 -2.81 -10.80 11.90
C VAL A 41 -3.76 -10.34 10.79
N LEU A 42 -3.71 -9.06 10.46
CA LEU A 42 -4.45 -8.46 9.36
C LEU A 42 -3.76 -8.67 8.00
N GLY A 43 -2.59 -9.31 7.92
CA GLY A 43 -1.83 -9.42 6.67
C GLY A 43 -1.54 -8.07 6.03
N VAL A 44 -1.41 -7.01 6.83
CA VAL A 44 -1.14 -5.63 6.41
C VAL A 44 0.27 -5.26 6.87
N HIS A 45 0.99 -4.45 6.09
CA HIS A 45 2.27 -3.93 6.51
C HIS A 45 2.11 -2.97 7.71
N PRO A 46 2.92 -3.07 8.79
CA PRO A 46 2.76 -2.23 9.99
C PRO A 46 2.76 -0.71 9.71
N ALA A 47 3.66 -0.25 8.83
CA ALA A 47 3.71 1.16 8.43
C ALA A 47 2.40 1.63 7.76
N ASP A 48 1.73 0.75 7.03
CA ASP A 48 0.49 1.10 6.34
C ASP A 48 -0.65 1.20 7.32
N LEU A 49 -0.69 0.32 8.32
CA LEU A 49 -1.70 0.37 9.37
C LEU A 49 -1.65 1.68 10.15
N LEU A 50 -0.44 2.19 10.41
CA LEU A 50 -0.23 3.51 11.04
C LEU A 50 -0.75 4.64 10.15
N VAL A 51 -0.40 4.63 8.85
CA VAL A 51 -0.89 5.62 7.88
C VAL A 51 -2.42 5.61 7.80
N LEU A 52 -3.02 4.42 7.75
CA LEU A 52 -4.46 4.24 7.70
C LEU A 52 -5.15 4.71 8.99
N ALA A 53 -4.49 4.58 10.14
CA ALA A 53 -4.93 5.11 11.42
C ALA A 53 -4.67 6.63 11.59
N GLY A 54 -3.99 7.27 10.64
CA GLY A 54 -3.63 8.68 10.71
C GLY A 54 -2.48 9.04 11.62
N LEU A 55 -1.67 8.04 11.94
CA LEU A 55 -0.48 8.21 12.73
C LEU A 55 0.74 8.36 11.83
N ASP A 56 1.72 9.13 12.30
CA ASP A 56 3.02 9.19 11.67
C ASP A 56 3.70 7.82 11.73
N VAL A 57 4.41 7.48 10.66
CA VAL A 57 5.20 6.25 10.60
C VAL A 57 6.54 6.48 11.30
N PRO A 58 6.84 5.76 12.39
CA PRO A 58 8.14 5.83 13.06
C PRO A 58 9.29 5.54 12.11
N SER A 59 10.46 6.12 12.37
CA SER A 59 11.64 6.02 11.50
C SER A 59 12.12 4.58 11.28
N ASP A 60 11.92 3.67 12.24
CA ASP A 60 12.29 2.26 12.14
C ASP A 60 11.39 1.46 11.17
N LEU A 61 10.21 2.00 10.83
CA LEU A 61 9.30 1.44 9.83
C LEU A 61 9.32 2.20 8.51
N ALA A 62 10.01 3.35 8.46
CA ALA A 62 10.17 4.12 7.24
C ALA A 62 11.23 3.45 6.34
N PRO A 63 11.06 3.53 5.00
CA PRO A 63 12.11 3.16 4.06
C PRO A 63 13.48 3.74 4.43
N CYS A 64 14.48 2.86 4.53
CA CYS A 64 15.85 3.20 4.95
C CYS A 64 16.70 3.84 3.82
N ALA A 65 16.18 3.88 2.60
CA ALA A 65 16.87 4.42 1.43
C ALA A 65 15.94 5.34 0.65
N ALA A 66 16.53 6.29 -0.08
CA ALA A 66 15.79 7.11 -1.02
C ALA A 66 15.08 6.22 -2.07
N PRO A 67 13.99 6.69 -2.69
CA PRO A 67 13.33 5.98 -3.77
C PRO A 67 14.33 5.60 -4.86
N VAL A 68 14.39 4.30 -5.16
CA VAL A 68 15.28 3.79 -6.20
C VAL A 68 14.70 4.23 -7.54
N GLY A 69 15.42 5.06 -8.30
CA GLY A 69 14.94 5.67 -9.53
C GLY A 69 14.60 4.69 -10.67
N SER A 70 15.30 4.75 -11.79
CA SER A 70 14.97 3.96 -12.99
C SER A 70 15.19 2.44 -12.84
N ILE A 71 15.99 2.00 -11.86
CA ILE A 71 16.32 0.59 -11.63
C ILE A 71 15.05 -0.21 -11.26
N LEU A 72 14.13 0.38 -10.50
CA LEU A 72 12.91 -0.32 -10.08
C LEU A 72 12.02 -0.72 -11.26
N ASP A 73 11.85 0.17 -12.25
CA ASP A 73 11.07 -0.15 -13.46
C ASP A 73 11.70 -1.31 -14.24
N HIS A 74 13.03 -1.34 -14.34
CA HIS A 74 13.74 -2.42 -15.00
C HIS A 74 13.61 -3.74 -14.24
N LEU A 75 13.77 -3.71 -12.91
CA LEU A 75 13.61 -4.89 -12.06
C LEU A 75 12.23 -5.51 -12.23
N VAL A 76 11.18 -4.70 -12.11
CA VAL A 76 9.79 -5.17 -12.24
C VAL A 76 9.51 -5.68 -13.65
N LYS A 77 9.94 -4.96 -14.69
CA LYS A 77 9.80 -5.40 -16.08
C LYS A 77 10.49 -6.74 -16.34
N THR A 78 11.67 -6.95 -15.75
CA THR A 78 12.40 -8.22 -15.87
C THR A 78 11.68 -9.32 -15.09
N ALA A 79 11.29 -9.07 -13.84
CA ALA A 79 10.59 -10.03 -13.00
C ALA A 79 9.26 -10.49 -13.61
N LEU A 80 8.49 -9.59 -14.23
CA LEU A 80 7.22 -9.93 -14.88
C LEU A 80 7.38 -10.91 -16.06
N ARG A 81 8.58 -11.02 -16.64
CA ARG A 81 8.88 -11.95 -17.75
C ARG A 81 9.36 -13.33 -17.26
N LEU A 82 9.64 -13.47 -15.97
CA LEU A 82 10.08 -14.72 -15.38
C LEU A 82 8.88 -15.65 -15.14
N PRO A 83 9.06 -16.98 -15.29
CA PRO A 83 8.14 -17.98 -14.77
C PRO A 83 7.90 -17.81 -13.25
N VAL A 84 6.76 -18.31 -12.76
CA VAL A 84 6.36 -18.18 -11.35
C VAL A 84 7.46 -18.68 -10.41
N GLU A 85 8.05 -19.83 -10.72
CA GLU A 85 9.08 -20.48 -9.90
C GLU A 85 10.34 -19.60 -9.77
N GLN A 86 10.72 -18.94 -10.85
CA GLN A 86 11.86 -18.03 -10.86
C GLN A 86 11.57 -16.71 -10.14
N ARG A 87 10.32 -16.24 -10.17
CA ARG A 87 9.89 -15.08 -9.36
C ARG A 87 9.94 -15.39 -7.87
N GLU A 88 9.49 -16.58 -7.47
CA GLU A 88 9.58 -17.04 -6.08
C GLU A 88 11.04 -17.16 -5.63
N HIS A 89 11.91 -17.69 -6.50
CA HIS A 89 13.35 -17.74 -6.21
C HIS A 89 13.97 -16.34 -6.06
N LEU A 90 13.66 -15.41 -6.97
CA LEU A 90 14.10 -14.02 -6.89
C LEU A 90 13.61 -13.34 -5.60
N LEU A 91 12.35 -13.58 -5.22
CA LEU A 91 11.77 -13.05 -3.99
C LEU A 91 12.44 -13.65 -2.75
N GLY A 92 12.72 -14.95 -2.75
CA GLY A 92 13.49 -15.62 -1.69
C GLY A 92 14.90 -15.05 -1.55
N ALA A 93 15.60 -14.85 -2.67
CA ALA A 93 16.91 -14.21 -2.68
C ALA A 93 16.86 -12.78 -2.12
N ALA A 94 15.92 -11.95 -2.57
CA ALA A 94 15.73 -10.59 -2.06
C ALA A 94 15.45 -10.56 -0.55
N ARG A 95 14.63 -11.48 -0.03
CA ARG A 95 14.35 -11.62 1.41
C ARG A 95 15.55 -12.09 2.24
N SER A 96 16.47 -12.84 1.62
CA SER A 96 17.69 -13.32 2.27
C SER A 96 18.82 -12.28 2.32
N MET A 97 18.70 -11.17 1.56
CA MET A 97 19.69 -10.11 1.59
C MET A 97 19.69 -9.43 2.96
N PRO A 98 20.87 -9.17 3.55
CA PRO A 98 20.94 -8.42 4.79
C PRO A 98 20.31 -7.05 4.57
N LEU A 99 19.50 -6.61 5.53
CA LEU A 99 19.05 -5.23 5.54
C LEU A 99 20.29 -4.34 5.66
N PRO A 100 20.43 -3.29 4.83
CA PRO A 100 21.47 -2.30 5.04
C PRO A 100 21.38 -1.78 6.47
N GLU A 101 22.51 -1.60 7.15
CA GLU A 101 22.53 -0.80 8.37
C GLU A 101 21.83 0.52 8.05
N SER A 102 20.82 0.88 8.86
CA SER A 102 20.01 2.05 8.57
C SER A 102 20.93 3.26 8.46
N ALA A 103 21.12 3.74 7.24
CA ALA A 103 21.61 5.09 7.03
C ALA A 103 20.67 6.02 7.82
N ALA A 104 21.23 7.11 8.35
CA ALA A 104 20.52 8.04 9.23
C ALA A 104 19.07 8.30 8.77
N PRO A 105 18.12 8.49 9.70
CA PRO A 105 16.71 8.64 9.37
C PRO A 105 16.53 9.62 8.21
N ILE A 106 15.87 9.19 7.13
CA ILE A 106 15.53 10.11 6.05
C ILE A 106 14.55 11.14 6.64
N VAL A 107 15.02 12.37 6.82
CA VAL A 107 14.19 13.48 7.26
C VAL A 107 13.19 13.75 6.14
N ARG A 108 11.96 13.23 6.31
CA ARG A 108 10.87 13.51 5.38
C ARG A 108 10.43 14.95 5.61
N GLY A 109 10.39 15.72 4.53
CA GLY A 109 9.78 17.05 4.55
C GLY A 109 8.30 16.96 4.95
N ARG A 110 7.72 18.10 5.32
CA ARG A 110 6.30 18.20 5.67
C ARG A 110 5.45 17.57 4.57
N ASP A 111 4.53 16.69 4.95
CA ASP A 111 3.63 16.06 3.99
C ASP A 111 2.69 17.12 3.38
N PRO A 112 2.74 17.35 2.06
CA PRO A 112 1.94 18.40 1.42
C PRO A 112 0.48 17.99 1.19
N PHE A 113 0.12 16.73 1.45
CA PHE A 113 -1.19 16.21 1.12
C PHE A 113 -2.22 16.42 2.25
N PRO A 114 -3.41 16.97 1.94
CA PRO A 114 -4.48 17.10 2.91
C PRO A 114 -5.01 15.73 3.32
N TYR A 115 -5.65 15.64 4.48
CA TYR A 115 -6.19 14.37 4.93
C TYR A 115 -7.36 13.91 4.01
N GLY A 116 -7.27 12.69 3.47
CA GLY A 116 -8.28 12.12 2.57
C GLY A 116 -7.81 10.85 1.86
N PRO A 117 -8.69 10.12 1.16
CA PRO A 117 -8.37 8.82 0.57
C PRO A 117 -7.17 8.83 -0.39
N GLY A 118 -7.08 9.84 -1.26
CA GLY A 118 -5.96 10.00 -2.18
C GLY A 118 -4.62 10.23 -1.48
N ALA A 119 -4.61 11.05 -0.42
CA ALA A 119 -3.42 11.29 0.38
C ALA A 119 -2.95 10.03 1.11
N VAL A 120 -3.89 9.25 1.65
CA VAL A 120 -3.59 7.95 2.26
C VAL A 120 -2.93 7.03 1.23
N ILE A 121 -3.46 6.89 0.02
CA ILE A 121 -2.84 6.09 -1.04
C ILE A 121 -1.41 6.55 -1.33
N VAL A 122 -1.16 7.85 -1.47
CA VAL A 122 0.20 8.33 -1.75
C VAL A 122 1.15 8.08 -0.58
N ARG A 123 0.68 8.17 0.68
CA ARG A 123 1.47 7.79 1.85
C ARG A 123 1.80 6.30 1.87
N LEU A 124 0.85 5.43 1.52
CA LEU A 124 1.07 3.99 1.38
C LEU A 124 2.11 3.67 0.29
N LEU A 125 2.04 4.35 -0.86
CA LEU A 125 3.04 4.20 -1.93
C LEU A 125 4.43 4.63 -1.45
N ARG A 126 4.52 5.74 -0.70
CA ARG A 126 5.78 6.19 -0.08
C ARG A 126 6.31 5.23 0.98
N ASN A 127 5.45 4.48 1.67
CA ASN A 127 5.88 3.40 2.58
C ASN A 127 6.49 2.22 1.82
N ARG A 128 6.12 2.05 0.54
CA ARG A 128 6.75 1.08 -0.38
C ARG A 128 7.99 1.64 -1.08
N ASN A 129 8.53 2.76 -0.60
CA ASN A 129 9.64 3.48 -1.21
C ASN A 129 9.39 3.92 -2.66
N LEU A 130 8.13 4.19 -3.02
CA LEU A 130 7.74 4.69 -4.34
C LEU A 130 7.55 6.21 -4.29
N ASP A 131 8.27 6.92 -5.16
CA ASP A 131 7.94 8.30 -5.49
C ASP A 131 6.77 8.36 -6.49
N SER A 132 6.31 9.57 -6.83
CA SER A 132 5.17 9.75 -7.74
C SER A 132 5.42 9.20 -9.14
N LEU A 133 6.67 9.26 -9.64
CA LEU A 133 7.01 8.75 -10.97
C LEU A 133 7.02 7.22 -10.99
N ASN A 134 7.67 6.61 -10.01
CA ASN A 134 7.72 5.16 -9.86
C ASN A 134 6.34 4.59 -9.53
N SER A 135 5.52 5.29 -8.74
CA SER A 135 4.12 4.91 -8.52
C SER A 135 3.34 4.84 -9.83
N ALA A 136 3.45 5.86 -10.69
CA ALA A 136 2.79 5.85 -12.00
C ALA A 136 3.28 4.70 -12.89
N LYS A 137 4.58 4.40 -12.88
CA LYS A 137 5.14 3.25 -13.59
C LYS A 137 4.62 1.93 -13.04
N MET A 138 4.57 1.75 -11.72
CA MET A 138 4.07 0.52 -11.10
C MET A 138 2.59 0.28 -11.41
N VAL A 139 1.78 1.34 -11.39
CA VAL A 139 0.37 1.28 -11.82
C VAL A 139 0.26 0.77 -13.26
N TYR A 140 1.08 1.30 -14.18
CA TYR A 140 1.09 0.83 -15.56
C TYR A 140 1.60 -0.62 -15.71
N ARG A 141 2.69 -0.97 -15.02
CA ARG A 141 3.34 -2.28 -15.16
C ARG A 141 2.54 -3.42 -14.54
N LEU A 142 1.95 -3.18 -13.37
CA LEU A 142 1.30 -4.23 -12.57
C LEU A 142 -0.19 -4.32 -12.83
N ALA A 143 -0.87 -3.19 -13.06
CA ALA A 143 -2.32 -3.16 -13.26
C ALA A 143 -2.73 -2.86 -14.70
N GLY A 144 -1.80 -2.53 -15.60
CA GLY A 144 -2.10 -2.18 -16.98
C GLY A 144 -2.82 -0.84 -17.16
N ILE A 145 -2.95 -0.04 -16.09
CA ILE A 145 -3.67 1.24 -16.12
C ILE A 145 -2.71 2.38 -16.45
N GLY A 146 -3.07 3.19 -17.45
CA GLY A 146 -2.29 4.36 -17.86
C GLY A 146 -1.95 4.39 -19.36
N PRO A 147 -0.94 5.18 -19.76
CA PRO A 147 0.10 5.78 -18.91
C PRO A 147 -0.40 6.93 -18.03
N LEU A 148 -0.01 6.92 -16.75
CA LEU A 148 -0.20 8.05 -15.83
C LEU A 148 1.09 8.85 -15.72
N SER A 149 0.97 10.15 -15.43
CA SER A 149 2.13 11.00 -15.13
C SER A 149 2.39 11.06 -13.62
N ALA A 150 3.60 11.44 -13.21
CA ALA A 150 3.91 11.74 -11.81
C ALA A 150 2.99 12.85 -11.24
N ALA A 151 2.63 13.83 -12.07
CA ALA A 151 1.69 14.88 -11.69
C ALA A 151 0.29 14.32 -11.39
N THR A 152 -0.16 13.30 -12.13
CA THR A 152 -1.44 12.63 -11.86
C THR A 152 -1.46 12.00 -10.48
N ILE A 153 -0.39 11.33 -10.06
CA ILE A 153 -0.27 10.75 -8.71
C ILE A 153 -0.33 11.85 -7.64
N ASN A 154 0.33 12.99 -7.86
CA ASN A 154 0.26 14.12 -6.93
C ASN A 154 -1.15 14.72 -6.86
N VAL A 155 -1.84 14.86 -7.99
CA VAL A 155 -3.23 15.38 -8.05
C VAL A 155 -4.20 14.44 -7.32
N VAL A 156 -3.99 13.12 -7.40
CA VAL A 156 -4.70 12.13 -6.57
C VAL A 156 -4.40 12.37 -5.09
N GLY A 157 -3.12 12.50 -4.72
CA GLY A 157 -2.71 12.80 -3.34
C GLY A 157 -3.35 14.07 -2.77
N LEU A 158 -3.53 15.10 -3.62
CA LEU A 158 -4.18 16.35 -3.27
C LEU A 158 -5.72 16.27 -3.21
N GLY A 159 -6.32 15.10 -3.52
CA GLY A 159 -7.77 14.92 -3.60
C GLY A 159 -8.43 15.67 -4.77
N ARG A 160 -7.63 16.12 -5.75
CA ARG A 160 -8.11 16.88 -6.92
C ARG A 160 -8.47 15.98 -8.12
N LYS A 161 -8.11 14.70 -8.05
CA LYS A 161 -8.57 13.66 -8.97
C LYS A 161 -9.25 12.60 -8.13
N GLU A 162 -10.48 12.27 -8.51
CA GLU A 162 -11.26 11.22 -7.89
C GLU A 162 -10.59 9.85 -8.05
N LEU A 163 -10.69 9.03 -7.01
CA LEU A 163 -10.31 7.62 -7.04
C LEU A 163 -11.46 6.81 -7.61
N ASP A 164 -11.56 6.80 -8.94
CA ASP A 164 -12.50 5.91 -9.62
C ASP A 164 -12.17 4.43 -9.34
N PRO A 165 -13.10 3.50 -9.56
CA PRO A 165 -12.89 2.07 -9.26
C PRO A 165 -11.69 1.45 -9.99
N GLN A 166 -11.40 1.89 -11.22
CA GLN A 166 -10.28 1.38 -12.03
C GLN A 166 -8.94 1.82 -11.44
N LEU A 167 -8.85 3.08 -11.02
CA LEU A 167 -7.68 3.64 -10.38
C LEU A 167 -7.46 3.04 -8.97
N LEU A 168 -8.54 2.81 -8.22
CA LEU A 168 -8.49 2.15 -6.93
C LEU A 168 -7.99 0.70 -7.05
N PHE A 169 -8.49 -0.06 -8.04
CA PHE A 169 -7.99 -1.40 -8.37
C PHE A 169 -6.49 -1.38 -8.70
N ALA A 170 -6.05 -0.39 -9.49
CA ALA A 170 -4.64 -0.27 -9.85
C ALA A 170 -3.74 0.01 -8.64
N PHE A 171 -4.16 0.90 -7.74
CA PHE A 171 -3.44 1.16 -6.50
C PHE A 171 -3.45 -0.03 -5.55
N ALA A 172 -4.57 -0.74 -5.42
CA ALA A 172 -4.67 -1.97 -4.63
C ALA A 172 -3.66 -3.02 -5.12
N THR A 173 -3.56 -3.19 -6.45
CA THR A 173 -2.60 -4.10 -7.08
C THR A 173 -1.15 -3.74 -6.72
N VAL A 174 -0.77 -2.46 -6.85
CA VAL A 174 0.60 -2.01 -6.51
C VAL A 174 0.91 -2.16 -5.02
N LEU A 175 -0.07 -1.88 -4.16
CA LEU A 175 0.09 -1.94 -2.71
C LEU A 175 -0.06 -3.36 -2.14
N SER A 176 -0.37 -4.35 -3.00
CA SER A 176 -0.66 -5.75 -2.63
C SER A 176 -1.84 -5.90 -1.67
N TYR A 177 -2.89 -5.10 -1.87
CA TYR A 177 -4.17 -5.23 -1.19
C TYR A 177 -5.20 -5.87 -2.11
N ARG A 178 -6.18 -6.55 -1.51
CA ARG A 178 -7.47 -6.78 -2.17
C ARG A 178 -8.17 -5.43 -2.38
N VAL A 179 -8.78 -5.23 -3.55
CA VAL A 179 -9.46 -3.96 -3.85
C VAL A 179 -10.59 -3.68 -2.86
N GLU A 180 -11.31 -4.72 -2.41
CA GLU A 180 -12.39 -4.56 -1.43
C GLU A 180 -11.87 -4.14 -0.06
N ASP A 181 -10.71 -4.67 0.35
CA ASP A 181 -10.07 -4.31 1.61
C ASP A 181 -9.59 -2.86 1.56
N LEU A 182 -8.93 -2.45 0.47
CA LEU A 182 -8.47 -1.07 0.33
C LEU A 182 -9.65 -0.10 0.28
N ALA A 183 -10.73 -0.43 -0.43
CA ALA A 183 -11.95 0.38 -0.47
C ALA A 183 -12.57 0.53 0.93
N ALA A 184 -12.72 -0.58 1.67
CA ALA A 184 -13.27 -0.58 3.02
C ALA A 184 -12.41 0.22 4.01
N LEU A 185 -11.09 0.17 3.85
CA LEU A 185 -10.13 0.94 4.65
C LEU A 185 -10.20 2.45 4.35
N LEU A 186 -10.46 2.82 3.10
CA LEU A 186 -10.56 4.21 2.65
C LEU A 186 -11.99 4.79 2.72
N ASP A 187 -12.97 3.98 3.12
CA ASP A 187 -14.39 4.33 3.11
C ASP A 187 -14.93 4.70 1.71
N ILE A 188 -14.47 3.95 0.70
CA ILE A 188 -14.92 4.10 -0.69
C ILE A 188 -15.90 2.98 -1.01
N GLU A 189 -17.04 3.34 -1.58
CA GLU A 189 -18.00 2.37 -2.10
C GLU A 189 -17.53 1.84 -3.45
N LEU A 190 -17.44 0.51 -3.58
CA LEU A 190 -17.19 -0.13 -4.87
C LEU A 190 -18.52 -0.42 -5.58
N PRO A 191 -18.60 -0.19 -6.91
CA PRO A 191 -19.73 -0.67 -7.68
C PRO A 191 -19.80 -2.21 -7.62
N GLN A 192 -21.00 -2.76 -7.54
CA GLN A 192 -21.21 -4.22 -7.38
C GLN A 192 -20.76 -5.05 -8.59
N THR A 193 -20.52 -4.40 -9.73
CA THR A 193 -20.01 -5.00 -10.96
C THR A 193 -18.94 -4.11 -11.55
N PHE A 194 -17.72 -4.64 -11.66
CA PHE A 194 -16.72 -4.04 -12.53
C PHE A 194 -17.12 -4.36 -13.98
N PRO A 195 -17.18 -3.36 -14.88
CA PRO A 195 -17.29 -3.67 -16.30
C PRO A 195 -16.09 -4.55 -16.68
N PRO A 196 -16.28 -5.59 -17.51
CA PRO A 196 -15.16 -6.41 -17.98
C PRO A 196 -14.11 -5.48 -18.57
N ALA A 197 -12.85 -5.66 -18.17
CA ALA A 197 -11.74 -4.94 -18.75
C ALA A 197 -11.81 -5.17 -20.26
N ASP A 198 -12.01 -4.09 -21.01
CA ASP A 198 -12.08 -4.13 -22.46
C ASP A 198 -10.78 -4.80 -22.95
N THR A 199 -10.88 -6.07 -23.33
CA THR A 199 -9.80 -6.82 -23.98
C THR A 199 -9.66 -6.27 -25.38
N ALA A 200 -9.22 -5.01 -25.48
CA ALA A 200 -8.73 -4.44 -26.70
C ALA A 200 -7.40 -5.13 -27.01
N SER A 201 -7.54 -6.25 -27.74
CA SER A 201 -6.57 -6.93 -28.60
C SER A 201 -5.12 -6.45 -28.47
N ARG A 202 -4.27 -7.32 -27.90
CA ARG A 202 -2.84 -7.36 -28.20
C ARG A 202 -2.48 -8.73 -28.75
#